data_AF-A0A151IHY8-F1
#
_entry.id   AF-A0A151IHY8-F1
#
_cell.length_a   1.000
_cell.length_b   1.000
_cell.length_c   1.000
_cell.angle_alpha   90.00
_cell.angle_beta   90.00
_cell.angle_gamma   90.00
#
_symmetry.space_group_name_H-M   'P 1'
#
loop_
_entity.id
_entity.type
_entity.pdbx_description
1 polymer ?
#
loop_
_entity_poly.entity_id
_entity_poly.type
_entity_poly.pdbx_seq_one_letter_code
_entity_poly.pdbx_strand_id
1 'polypeptide(L)'
;YRSTPNPNVPNQVSPAEALLGKPMRTTLDLLKPSECSTAQPEKPLPKQRQEEQYNRRHAVKSKSFEPGTKVYVQIHTYNKWSWIPGEVVEKVGKVIYNVLVETRSRLVRAHANQIKLRADQCEQR
;
A
#
# COMPACT_ATOMS: atom_id res chain seq x y z
N TYR A 1 21.59 -3.07 1.45
CA TYR A 1 20.38 -2.24 1.31
C TYR A 1 20.66 -0.95 0.55
N ARG A 2 21.46 -0.01 1.08
CA ARG A 2 21.71 1.30 0.43
C ARG A 2 22.35 1.22 -0.97
N SER A 3 23.33 0.33 -1.15
CA SER A 3 24.07 0.12 -2.40
C SER A 3 23.54 -1.02 -3.28
N THR A 4 22.46 -1.70 -2.85
CA THR A 4 21.93 -2.85 -3.58
C THR A 4 20.92 -2.34 -4.61
N PRO A 5 21.12 -2.61 -5.92
CA PRO A 5 20.14 -2.27 -6.95
C PRO A 5 18.78 -2.90 -6.64
N ASN A 6 17.71 -2.13 -6.74
CA ASN A 6 16.36 -2.65 -6.56
C ASN A 6 15.70 -2.84 -7.93
N PRO A 7 15.38 -4.08 -8.36
CA PRO A 7 14.76 -4.29 -9.65
C PRO A 7 13.39 -3.60 -9.77
N ASN A 8 12.73 -3.30 -8.65
CA ASN A 8 11.38 -2.74 -8.60
C ASN A 8 11.31 -1.20 -8.78
N VAL A 9 12.45 -0.50 -8.78
CA VAL A 9 12.47 0.96 -9.00
C VAL A 9 12.75 1.28 -10.47
N PRO A 10 12.27 2.42 -10.99
CA PRO A 10 12.64 2.88 -12.33
C PRO A 10 14.16 2.94 -12.45
N ASN A 11 14.69 2.51 -13.60
CA ASN A 11 16.12 2.40 -13.90
C ASN A 11 16.90 1.39 -13.03
N GLN A 12 16.21 0.57 -12.22
CA GLN A 12 16.78 -0.48 -11.37
C GLN A 12 17.92 0.00 -10.46
N VAL A 13 17.89 1.28 -10.08
CA VAL A 13 18.94 1.91 -9.27
C VAL A 13 18.86 1.48 -7.80
N SER A 14 19.97 1.62 -7.09
CA SER A 14 20.00 1.45 -5.64
C SER A 14 19.32 2.63 -4.92
N PRO A 15 18.87 2.46 -3.67
CA PRO A 15 18.31 3.57 -2.89
C PRO A 15 19.26 4.76 -2.73
N ALA A 16 20.57 4.52 -2.61
CA ALA A 16 21.56 5.59 -2.54
C ALA A 16 21.68 6.34 -3.87
N GLU A 17 21.66 5.64 -5.00
CA GLU A 17 21.68 6.26 -6.33
C GLU A 17 20.43 7.08 -6.62
N ALA A 18 19.25 6.56 -6.26
CA ALA A 18 18.00 7.29 -6.41
C ALA A 18 18.00 8.61 -5.61
N LEU A 19 18.65 8.62 -4.45
CA LEU A 19 18.77 9.79 -3.59
C LEU A 19 19.86 10.77 -4.06
N LEU A 20 21.04 10.26 -4.43
CA LEU A 20 22.23 11.05 -4.72
C LEU A 20 22.39 11.40 -6.21
N GLY A 21 21.62 10.75 -7.08
CA GLY A 21 21.70 10.87 -8.54
C GLY A 21 22.98 10.28 -9.15
N LYS A 22 23.83 9.60 -8.37
CA LYS A 22 25.11 9.01 -8.79
C LYS A 22 25.38 7.68 -8.07
N PRO A 23 26.12 6.74 -8.69
CA PRO A 23 26.54 5.50 -8.05
C PRO A 23 27.40 5.77 -6.82
N MET A 24 26.97 5.23 -5.68
CA MET A 24 27.75 5.27 -4.45
C MET A 24 28.90 4.27 -4.56
N ARG A 25 30.15 4.76 -4.52
CA ARG A 25 31.34 3.91 -4.64
C ARG A 25 31.44 2.98 -3.42
N THR A 26 31.54 1.68 -3.68
CA THR A 26 31.70 0.62 -2.69
C THR A 26 33.04 -0.08 -2.87
N THR A 27 33.47 -0.84 -1.86
CA THR A 27 34.70 -1.65 -1.93
C THR A 27 34.63 -2.72 -3.03
N LEU A 28 33.43 -3.25 -3.32
CA LEU A 28 33.22 -4.21 -4.40
C LEU A 28 33.36 -3.59 -5.80
N ASP A 29 33.20 -2.27 -5.95
CA ASP A 29 33.44 -1.61 -7.23
C ASP A 29 34.92 -1.62 -7.63
N LEU A 30 35.83 -1.83 -6.68
CA LEU A 30 37.27 -2.00 -6.94
C LEU A 30 37.59 -3.36 -7.58
N LEU A 31 36.66 -4.32 -7.51
CA LEU A 31 36.82 -5.66 -8.06
C LEU A 31 36.24 -5.79 -9.48
N LYS A 32 35.59 -4.74 -10.00
CA LYS A 32 35.00 -4.76 -11.33
C LYS A 32 36.09 -4.53 -12.39
N PRO A 33 36.23 -5.40 -13.41
CA PRO A 33 37.14 -5.15 -14.52
C PRO A 33 36.74 -3.86 -15.25
N SER A 34 37.73 -3.11 -15.71
CA SER A 34 37.54 -1.82 -16.38
C SER A 34 37.06 -2.01 -17.82
N GLU A 35 35.78 -2.34 -18.01
CA GLU A 35 35.19 -2.50 -19.35
C GLU A 35 33.78 -1.91 -19.43
N CYS A 36 33.53 -1.34 -20.61
CA CYS A 36 32.42 -0.51 -21.07
C CYS A 36 31.02 -0.95 -20.64
N SER A 37 30.23 0.04 -20.21
CA SER A 37 28.80 -0.03 -20.01
C SER A 37 28.04 -0.53 -21.24
N THR A 38 27.43 -1.70 -21.16
CA THR A 38 26.37 -2.12 -22.10
C THR A 38 25.10 -2.53 -21.36
N ALA A 39 24.06 -1.74 -21.64
CA ALA A 39 22.63 -2.01 -21.61
C ALA A 39 22.14 -3.13 -20.68
N GLN A 40 21.44 -2.73 -19.61
CA GLN A 40 20.57 -3.63 -18.87
C GLN A 40 19.34 -3.96 -19.74
N PRO A 41 18.98 -5.24 -19.90
CA PRO A 41 17.77 -5.61 -20.64
C PRO A 41 16.53 -5.11 -19.90
N GLU A 42 15.63 -4.47 -20.65
CA GLU A 42 14.34 -3.99 -20.17
C GLU A 42 13.46 -5.20 -19.80
N LYS A 43 13.50 -5.56 -18.52
CA LYS A 43 12.63 -6.60 -17.95
C LYS A 43 11.26 -6.00 -17.63
N PRO A 44 10.16 -6.73 -17.86
CA PRO A 44 8.80 -6.24 -17.69
C PRO A 44 8.52 -5.76 -16.26
N LEU A 45 7.69 -4.71 -16.17
CA LEU A 45 7.40 -3.88 -15.00
C LEU A 45 7.12 -4.71 -13.72
N PRO A 46 8.05 -4.74 -12.75
CA PRO A 46 7.96 -5.55 -11.53
C PRO A 46 6.75 -5.25 -10.64
N LYS A 47 6.14 -4.06 -10.78
CA LYS A 47 5.01 -3.61 -9.97
C LYS A 47 3.78 -4.53 -10.09
N GLN A 48 3.51 -5.06 -11.28
CA GLN A 48 2.37 -5.97 -11.50
C GLN A 48 2.55 -7.29 -10.75
N ARG A 49 3.77 -7.85 -10.77
CA ARG A 49 4.08 -9.11 -10.06
C ARG A 49 3.92 -8.97 -8.55
N GLN A 50 4.27 -7.83 -7.99
CA GLN A 50 4.11 -7.57 -6.55
C GLN A 50 2.63 -7.47 -6.16
N GLU A 51 1.83 -6.76 -6.96
CA GLU A 51 0.38 -6.63 -6.75
C GLU A 51 -0.32 -7.98 -6.89
N GLU A 52 0.00 -8.76 -7.93
CA GLU A 52 -0.53 -10.11 -8.14
C GLU A 52 -0.18 -11.06 -6.99
N GLN A 53 1.07 -11.04 -6.52
CA GLN A 53 1.51 -11.87 -5.40
C GLN A 53 0.76 -11.51 -4.11
N TYR A 54 0.56 -10.22 -3.85
CA TYR A 54 -0.23 -9.75 -2.72
C TYR A 54 -1.69 -10.19 -2.82
N ASN A 55 -2.31 -9.97 -3.98
CA ASN A 55 -3.70 -10.32 -4.25
C ASN A 55 -3.95 -11.83 -4.13
N ARG A 56 -3.02 -12.65 -4.64
CA ARG A 56 -3.08 -14.12 -4.54
C ARG A 56 -2.97 -14.61 -3.09
N ARG A 57 -2.07 -14.02 -2.30
CA ARG A 57 -1.86 -14.43 -0.90
C ARG A 57 -2.99 -13.99 0.02
N HIS A 58 -3.57 -12.83 -0.23
CA HIS A 58 -4.57 -12.22 0.65
C HIS A 58 -6.00 -12.30 0.11
N ALA A 59 -6.23 -13.01 -1.00
CA ALA A 59 -7.52 -13.14 -1.69
C ALA A 59 -8.27 -11.80 -1.74
N VAL A 60 -7.56 -10.76 -2.19
CA VAL A 60 -8.03 -9.37 -2.09
C VAL A 60 -9.28 -9.20 -2.92
N LYS A 61 -10.41 -8.99 -2.25
CA LYS A 61 -11.67 -8.60 -2.89
C LYS A 61 -11.70 -7.08 -3.02
N SER A 62 -12.13 -6.58 -4.17
CA SER A 62 -12.38 -5.15 -4.37
C SER A 62 -13.46 -4.70 -3.39
N LYS A 63 -13.09 -3.79 -2.48
CA LYS A 63 -14.02 -3.17 -1.52
C LYS A 63 -14.35 -1.75 -1.97
N SER A 64 -15.58 -1.55 -2.43
CA SER A 64 -16.17 -0.23 -2.62
C SER A 64 -17.22 0.00 -1.55
N PHE A 65 -17.24 1.21 -1.00
CA PHE A 65 -18.25 1.64 -0.03
C PHE A 65 -18.87 2.93 -0.53
N GLU A 66 -20.19 3.00 -0.52
CA GLU A 66 -20.92 4.21 -0.87
C GLU A 66 -21.06 5.12 0.35
N PRO A 67 -21.05 6.46 0.17
CA PRO A 67 -21.42 7.41 1.21
C PRO A 67 -22.77 7.03 1.84
N GLY A 68 -22.88 7.13 3.17
CA GLY A 68 -24.06 6.73 3.94
C GLY A 68 -24.09 5.26 4.39
N THR A 69 -23.13 4.44 3.96
CA THR A 69 -23.11 3.02 4.34
C THR A 69 -22.63 2.85 5.78
N LYS A 70 -23.36 2.07 6.59
CA LYS A 70 -22.94 1.65 7.93
C LYS A 70 -21.80 0.63 7.83
N VAL A 71 -20.68 0.93 8.47
CA VAL A 71 -19.46 0.12 8.42
C VAL A 71 -18.83 0.00 9.81
N TYR A 72 -18.01 -1.01 10.00
CA TYR A 72 -17.07 -1.10 11.11
C TYR A 72 -15.69 -0.61 10.66
N VAL A 73 -15.07 0.24 11.46
CA VAL A 73 -13.71 0.73 11.24
C VAL A 73 -12.76 0.19 12.31
N GLN A 74 -11.60 -0.27 11.89
CA GLN A 74 -10.52 -0.67 12.78
C GLN A 74 -9.82 0.57 13.33
N ILE A 75 -9.99 0.84 14.62
CA ILE A 75 -9.37 1.97 15.32
C ILE A 75 -8.32 1.43 16.29
N HIS A 76 -7.09 1.93 16.15
CA HIS A 76 -5.99 1.62 17.06
C HIS A 76 -5.99 2.61 18.22
N THR A 77 -6.13 2.10 19.43
CA THR A 77 -6.03 2.88 20.67
C THR A 77 -4.92 2.29 21.52
N TYR A 78 -3.85 3.06 21.76
CA TYR A 78 -2.62 2.58 22.39
C TYR A 78 -2.07 1.33 21.68
N ASN A 79 -2.00 0.19 22.37
CA ASN A 79 -1.49 -1.09 21.84
C ASN A 79 -2.60 -2.09 21.47
N LYS A 80 -3.86 -1.65 21.42
CA LYS A 80 -5.01 -2.50 21.06
C LYS A 80 -5.76 -1.91 19.87
N TRP A 81 -6.39 -2.77 19.08
CA TRP A 81 -7.29 -2.34 18.03
C TRP A 81 -8.68 -2.94 18.26
N SER A 82 -9.71 -2.17 17.93
CA SER A 82 -11.10 -2.61 17.99
C SER A 82 -11.85 -2.18 16.73
N TRP A 83 -12.88 -2.94 16.39
CA TRP A 83 -13.85 -2.58 15.36
C TRP A 83 -14.91 -1.68 15.99
N ILE A 84 -15.00 -0.44 15.53
CA ILE A 84 -15.96 0.54 16.05
C ILE A 84 -16.98 0.84 14.94
N PRO A 85 -18.29 0.82 15.22
CA PRO A 85 -19.30 1.18 14.23
C PRO A 85 -19.19 2.64 13.82
N GLY A 86 -19.45 2.91 12.55
CA GLY A 86 -19.49 4.23 11.97
C GLY A 86 -20.19 4.24 10.61
N GLU A 87 -20.21 5.41 9.99
CA GLU A 87 -20.85 5.64 8.70
C GLU A 87 -19.87 6.29 7.73
N VAL A 88 -19.79 5.76 6.51
CA VAL A 88 -18.91 6.34 5.48
C VAL A 88 -19.47 7.70 5.06
N VAL A 89 -18.70 8.76 5.24
CA VAL A 89 -19.09 10.12 4.84
C VAL A 89 -18.75 10.34 3.37
N GLU A 90 -17.53 10.00 2.98
CA GLU A 90 -17.05 10.24 1.62
C GLU A 90 -15.83 9.38 1.28
N LYS A 91 -15.56 9.27 -0.02
CA LYS A 91 -14.38 8.62 -0.57
C LYS A 91 -13.34 9.68 -0.95
N VAL A 92 -12.23 9.74 -0.21
CA VAL A 92 -11.16 10.74 -0.41
C VAL A 92 -10.20 10.34 -1.54
N GLY A 93 -9.99 9.05 -1.74
CA GLY A 93 -9.11 8.55 -2.79
C GLY A 93 -9.54 7.17 -3.27
N LYS A 94 -8.69 6.50 -4.06
CA LYS A 94 -9.04 5.17 -4.61
C LYS A 94 -9.38 4.14 -3.52
N VAL A 95 -8.68 4.19 -2.39
CA VAL A 95 -8.77 3.20 -1.30
C VAL A 95 -8.95 3.84 0.08
N ILE A 96 -8.99 5.17 0.17
CA ILE A 96 -9.10 5.92 1.43
C ILE A 96 -10.50 6.49 1.55
N TYR A 97 -11.14 6.26 2.70
CA TYR A 97 -12.48 6.74 3.03
C TYR A 97 -12.44 7.53 4.33
N ASN A 98 -13.33 8.52 4.42
CA ASN A 98 -13.63 9.21 5.67
C ASN A 98 -14.87 8.55 6.29
N VAL A 99 -14.75 8.15 7.55
CA VAL A 99 -15.83 7.48 8.29
C VAL A 99 -16.12 8.27 9.56
N LEU A 100 -17.39 8.56 9.80
CA LEU A 100 -17.88 9.15 11.03
C LEU A 100 -18.11 8.06 12.07
N VAL A 101 -17.38 8.12 13.18
CA VAL A 101 -17.44 7.12 14.25
C VAL A 101 -18.54 7.46 15.24
N GLU A 102 -19.44 6.53 15.51
CA GLU A 102 -20.62 6.75 16.37
C GLU A 102 -20.24 7.03 17.84
N THR A 103 -19.23 6.33 18.37
CA THR A 103 -18.85 6.44 19.80
C THR A 103 -18.25 7.79 20.20
N ARG A 104 -17.63 8.52 19.25
CA ARG A 104 -16.90 9.77 19.55
C ARG A 104 -17.27 10.93 18.63
N SER A 105 -18.27 10.75 17.77
CA SER A 105 -18.68 11.69 16.71
C SER A 105 -17.49 12.32 15.97
N ARG A 106 -16.45 11.51 15.72
CA ARG A 106 -15.18 11.96 15.13
C ARG A 106 -15.04 11.38 13.74
N LEU A 107 -14.59 12.22 12.82
CA LEU A 107 -14.21 11.81 11.48
C LEU A 107 -12.83 11.13 11.51
N VAL A 108 -12.78 9.88 11.04
CA VAL A 108 -11.57 9.06 10.95
C VAL A 108 -11.30 8.72 9.50
N ARG A 109 -10.06 8.93 9.08
CA ARG A 109 -9.59 8.52 7.75
C ARG A 109 -9.06 7.10 7.83
N ALA A 110 -9.65 6.18 7.07
CA ALA A 110 -9.32 4.76 7.10
C ALA A 110 -9.10 4.21 5.68
N HIS A 111 -8.19 3.24 5.57
CA HIS A 111 -7.99 2.48 4.34
C HIS A 111 -9.10 1.43 4.16
N ALA A 112 -9.49 1.07 2.94
CA ALA A 112 -10.55 0.09 2.66
C ALA A 112 -10.36 -1.26 3.39
N ASN A 113 -9.11 -1.66 3.65
CA ASN A 113 -8.79 -2.88 4.41
C ASN A 113 -9.10 -2.76 5.90
N GLN A 114 -9.10 -1.55 6.45
CA GLN A 114 -9.47 -1.22 7.83
C GLN A 114 -10.98 -1.00 7.98
N ILE A 115 -11.77 -1.24 6.92
CA ILE A 115 -13.22 -1.06 6.90
C ILE A 115 -13.87 -2.41 6.57
N LYS A 116 -14.94 -2.71 7.29
CA LYS A 116 -15.81 -3.88 7.05
C LYS A 116 -17.25 -3.41 6.93
N LEU A 117 -17.99 -3.98 5.99
CA LEU A 117 -19.43 -3.77 5.96
C LEU A 117 -20.03 -4.28 7.26
N ARG A 118 -20.90 -3.46 7.86
CA ARG A 118 -21.74 -3.90 8.97
C ARG A 118 -22.90 -4.67 8.33
N ALA A 119 -22.87 -5.99 8.42
CA ALA A 119 -23.98 -6.84 8.00
C ALA A 119 -25.12 -6.71 9.02
N ASP A 120 -25.75 -5.54 9.06
CA ASP A 120 -27.07 -5.37 9.65
C ASP A 120 -28.00 -5.09 8.46
N GLN A 121 -28.91 -6.03 8.20
CA GLN A 121 -30.01 -6.01 7.22
C GLN A 121 -29.75 -6.66 5.87
N CYS A 122 -29.81 -7.99 5.87
CA CYS A 122 -30.58 -8.74 4.87
C CYS A 122 -31.32 -9.89 5.59
N GLU A 123 -32.35 -9.53 6.34
CA GLU A 123 -33.51 -10.37 6.60
C GLU A 123 -34.74 -9.49 6.41
N GLN A 124 -35.70 -9.95 5.58
CA GLN A 124 -36.93 -9.29 5.08
C GLN A 124 -36.68 -8.37 3.87
N ARG A 125 -37.11 -8.68 2.64
CA ARG A 125 -38.41 -9.22 2.19
C ARG A 125 -38.29 -9.92 0.84
#